data_AF-A0A9W6U1P8-F1
#
_entry.id   AF-A0A9W6U1P8-F1
#
_cell.length_a   1.000
_cell.length_b   1.000
_cell.length_c   1.000
_cell.angle_alpha   90.00
_cell.angle_beta   90.00
_cell.angle_gamma   90.00
#
_symmetry.space_group_name_H-M   'P 1'
#
loop_
_entity.id
_entity.type
_entity.pdbx_description
1 polymer ?
#
loop_
_entity_poly.entity_id
_entity_poly.type
_entity_poly.pdbx_seq_one_letter_code
_entity_poly.pdbx_strand_id
1 'polypeptide(L)'
;MFAYELEGLKRLNIQAIKWGSSYRVKVRGRTGKMVYVSNISRSVNKKLVAKQYNVSVETLEKHMSPDYKADPKYRFYSGNHMESHLYEAIEATDFYDKLENVLSTQLSAFKGKYCSWVRTCEQD
;
A
#
# COMPACT_ATOMS: atom_id res chain seq x y z
N MET A 1 -7.91 -1.52 -8.31
CA MET A 1 -7.61 -1.67 -6.87
C MET A 1 -7.11 -0.34 -6.38
N PHE A 2 -7.68 0.17 -5.28
CA PHE A 2 -7.28 1.45 -4.70
C PHE A 2 -6.00 1.34 -3.88
N ALA A 3 -5.33 2.47 -3.61
CA ALA A 3 -4.09 2.51 -2.84
C ALA A 3 -4.28 1.97 -1.41
N TYR A 4 -5.38 2.35 -0.74
CA TYR A 4 -5.70 1.87 0.60
C TYR A 4 -5.99 0.36 0.64
N GLU A 5 -6.59 -0.20 -0.42
CA GLU A 5 -6.81 -1.66 -0.52
C GLU A 5 -5.47 -2.39 -0.61
N LEU A 6 -4.51 -1.85 -1.37
CA LEU A 6 -3.18 -2.44 -1.52
C LEU A 6 -2.43 -2.44 -0.18
N GLU A 7 -2.50 -1.34 0.58
CA GLU A 7 -1.92 -1.27 1.91
C GLU A 7 -2.58 -2.26 2.88
N GLY A 8 -3.90 -2.37 2.85
CA GLY A 8 -4.64 -3.35 3.66
C GLY A 8 -4.17 -4.79 3.40
N LEU A 9 -3.94 -5.14 2.13
CA LEU A 9 -3.40 -6.46 1.76
C LEU A 9 -1.96 -6.67 2.25
N LYS A 10 -1.10 -5.65 2.15
CA LYS A 10 0.28 -5.72 2.67
C LYS A 10 0.30 -5.99 4.17
N ARG A 11 -0.60 -5.34 4.94
CA ARG A 11 -0.74 -5.54 6.39
C ARG A 11 -1.14 -6.97 6.75
N LEU A 12 -1.94 -7.61 5.91
CA LEU A 12 -2.35 -9.02 6.06
C LEU A 12 -1.35 -10.01 5.46
N ASN A 13 -0.17 -9.55 5.06
CA ASN A 13 0.85 -10.35 4.37
C ASN A 13 0.31 -11.04 3.10
N ILE A 14 -0.66 -10.41 2.43
CA ILE A 14 -1.27 -10.88 1.18
C ILE A 14 -0.51 -10.25 0.02
N GLN A 15 0.15 -11.09 -0.78
CA GLN A 15 0.90 -10.63 -1.95
C GLN A 15 -0.03 -10.21 -3.09
N ALA A 16 0.02 -8.93 -3.44
CA ALA A 16 -0.60 -8.39 -4.65
C ALA A 16 0.43 -8.27 -5.78
N ILE A 17 0.05 -8.73 -6.97
CA ILE A 17 0.90 -8.73 -8.17
C ILE A 17 0.57 -7.51 -9.02
N LYS A 18 1.59 -6.76 -9.44
CA LYS A 18 1.44 -5.66 -10.38
C LYS A 18 1.15 -6.21 -11.79
N TRP A 19 0.06 -5.74 -12.39
CA TRP A 19 -0.42 -6.16 -13.71
C TRP A 19 -0.75 -4.92 -14.55
N GLY A 20 0.25 -4.43 -15.30
CA GLY A 20 0.16 -3.14 -15.98
C GLY A 20 0.03 -1.99 -14.99
N SER A 21 -1.03 -1.20 -15.12
CA SER A 21 -1.37 -0.08 -14.24
C SER A 21 -2.17 -0.47 -12.99
N SER A 22 -2.58 -1.74 -12.84
CA SER A 22 -3.40 -2.21 -11.71
C SER A 22 -2.71 -3.33 -10.94
N TYR A 23 -3.17 -3.58 -9.72
CA TYR A 23 -2.77 -4.74 -8.92
C TYR A 23 -3.84 -5.83 -8.96
N ARG A 24 -3.42 -7.09 -8.82
CA ARG A 24 -4.29 -8.27 -8.75
C ARG A 24 -3.80 -9.25 -7.68
N VAL A 25 -4.74 -9.91 -7.01
CA VAL A 25 -4.43 -10.98 -6.05
C VAL A 25 -4.74 -12.34 -6.68
N LYS A 26 -3.80 -13.27 -6.52
CA LYS A 26 -3.91 -14.64 -7.02
C LYS A 26 -4.72 -15.47 -6.02
N VAL A 27 -5.88 -15.94 -6.42
CA VAL A 27 -6.77 -16.74 -5.55
C VAL A 27 -7.21 -18.02 -6.26
N ARG A 28 -7.60 -19.03 -5.48
CA ARG A 28 -8.24 -20.23 -6.03
C ARG A 28 -9.74 -19.98 -6.20
N GLY A 29 -10.23 -20.09 -7.43
CA GLY A 29 -11.63 -19.89 -7.77
C GLY A 29 -12.52 -21.07 -7.30
N ARG A 30 -13.84 -20.90 -7.45
CA ARG A 30 -14.84 -21.94 -7.06
C ARG A 30 -14.64 -23.26 -7.82
N THR A 31 -14.17 -23.19 -9.05
CA THR A 31 -13.90 -24.33 -9.92
C THR A 31 -12.52 -24.98 -9.66
N GLY A 32 -11.80 -24.54 -8.61
CA GLY A 32 -10.49 -25.07 -8.26
C GLY A 32 -9.33 -24.51 -9.09
N LYS A 33 -9.60 -23.76 -10.16
CA LYS A 33 -8.60 -23.08 -11.01
C LYS A 33 -8.07 -21.81 -10.34
N MET A 34 -6.83 -21.44 -10.65
CA MET A 34 -6.24 -20.17 -10.20
C MET A 34 -6.81 -18.99 -11.00
N VAL A 35 -7.24 -17.95 -10.30
CA VAL A 35 -7.85 -16.74 -10.87
C VAL A 35 -7.17 -15.51 -10.30
N TYR A 36 -6.99 -14.48 -11.13
CA TYR A 36 -6.45 -13.19 -10.71
C TYR A 36 -7.57 -12.19 -10.51
N VAL A 37 -7.71 -11.70 -9.29
CA VAL A 37 -8.78 -10.80 -8.90
C VAL A 37 -8.26 -9.38 -8.77
N SER A 38 -8.84 -8.46 -9.54
CA SER A 38 -8.51 -7.03 -9.51
C SER A 38 -9.39 -6.21 -8.56
N ASN A 39 -10.64 -6.61 -8.36
CA ASN A 39 -11.62 -5.88 -7.55
C ASN A 39 -11.98 -6.67 -6.28
N ILE A 40 -11.29 -6.41 -5.17
CA ILE A 40 -11.47 -7.14 -3.92
C ILE A 40 -12.64 -6.59 -3.10
N SER A 41 -13.09 -5.35 -3.33
CA SER A 41 -14.27 -4.79 -2.65
C SER A 41 -15.54 -5.65 -2.80
N ARG A 42 -15.65 -6.45 -3.89
CA ARG A 42 -16.78 -7.38 -4.09
C ARG A 42 -16.79 -8.49 -3.05
N SER A 43 -17.94 -8.67 -2.38
CA SER A 43 -18.15 -9.70 -1.33
C SER A 43 -17.76 -11.12 -1.77
N VAL A 44 -18.04 -11.50 -3.02
CA VAL A 44 -17.64 -12.80 -3.58
C VAL A 44 -16.12 -12.96 -3.59
N ASN A 45 -15.40 -11.91 -3.96
CA ASN A 45 -13.95 -11.90 -4.05
C ASN A 45 -13.29 -11.85 -2.66
N LYS A 46 -13.87 -11.08 -1.73
CA LYS A 46 -13.46 -11.09 -0.31
C LYS A 46 -13.49 -12.50 0.26
N LYS A 47 -14.59 -13.25 0.04
CA LYS A 47 -14.72 -14.64 0.51
C LYS A 47 -13.65 -15.57 -0.08
N LEU A 48 -13.28 -15.37 -1.36
CA LEU A 48 -12.23 -16.18 -2.00
C LEU A 48 -10.85 -15.86 -1.41
N VAL A 49 -10.53 -14.58 -1.23
CA VAL A 49 -9.27 -14.14 -0.61
C VAL A 49 -9.21 -14.62 0.85
N ALA A 50 -10.26 -14.39 1.64
CA ALA A 50 -10.39 -14.85 3.02
C ALA A 50 -10.13 -16.35 3.16
N LYS A 51 -10.76 -17.17 2.30
CA LYS A 51 -10.58 -18.62 2.28
C LYS A 51 -9.15 -19.05 1.89
N GLN A 52 -8.53 -18.35 0.94
CA GLN A 52 -7.19 -18.68 0.45
C GLN A 52 -6.11 -18.39 1.50
N TYR A 53 -6.23 -17.27 2.21
CA TYR A 53 -5.23 -16.80 3.16
C TYR A 53 -5.58 -17.13 4.62
N ASN A 54 -6.66 -17.88 4.85
CA ASN A 54 -7.16 -18.24 6.17
C ASN A 54 -7.40 -17.03 7.09
N VAL A 55 -7.96 -15.95 6.51
CA VAL A 55 -8.30 -14.72 7.23
C VAL A 55 -9.82 -14.62 7.33
N SER A 56 -10.37 -14.14 8.44
CA SER A 56 -11.80 -13.89 8.54
C SER A 56 -12.24 -12.75 7.60
N VAL A 57 -13.47 -12.84 7.08
CA VAL A 57 -13.99 -11.80 6.18
C VAL A 57 -14.06 -10.45 6.89
N GLU A 58 -14.42 -10.44 8.17
CA GLU A 58 -14.49 -9.22 8.99
C GLU A 58 -13.13 -8.56 9.19
N THR A 59 -12.07 -9.35 9.45
CA THR A 59 -10.71 -8.82 9.58
C THR A 59 -10.25 -8.25 8.24
N LEU A 60 -10.50 -8.94 7.13
CA LEU A 60 -10.21 -8.44 5.80
C LEU A 60 -10.94 -7.11 5.52
N GLU A 61 -12.22 -7.00 5.89
CA GLU A 61 -13.00 -5.77 5.71
C GLU A 61 -12.50 -4.61 6.55
N LYS A 62 -12.11 -4.88 7.81
CA LYS A 62 -11.49 -3.86 8.67
C LYS A 62 -10.22 -3.31 8.03
N HIS A 63 -9.29 -4.17 7.64
CA HIS A 63 -8.01 -3.73 7.05
C HIS A 63 -8.12 -3.08 5.68
N MET A 64 -9.22 -3.33 4.94
CA MET A 64 -9.48 -2.74 3.63
C MET A 64 -10.37 -1.49 3.68
N SER A 65 -10.86 -1.09 4.85
CA SER A 65 -11.65 0.13 5.00
C SER A 65 -10.77 1.36 4.77
N PRO A 66 -11.22 2.38 4.02
CA PRO A 66 -10.48 3.63 3.85
C PRO A 66 -10.23 4.34 5.18
N ASP A 67 -11.12 4.14 6.16
CA ASP A 67 -11.03 4.75 7.50
C ASP A 67 -10.10 3.97 8.45
N TYR A 68 -9.56 2.83 8.01
CA TYR A 68 -8.69 1.99 8.83
C TYR A 68 -7.29 2.61 8.94
N LYS A 69 -7.13 3.47 9.94
CA LYS A 69 -5.82 4.00 10.36
C LYS A 69 -4.93 2.84 10.76
N ALA A 70 -3.82 2.68 10.04
CA ALA A 70 -2.87 1.57 10.17
C ALA A 70 -2.30 1.40 11.56
N ASP A 71 -2.25 2.52 12.28
CA ASP A 71 -1.57 2.63 13.54
C ASP A 71 -2.43 3.56 14.40
N PRO A 72 -2.92 3.13 15.58
CA PRO A 72 -3.57 4.04 16.51
C PRO A 72 -2.67 5.24 16.88
N LYS A 73 -1.35 5.08 16.69
CA LYS A 73 -0.32 6.09 16.88
C LYS A 73 -0.16 7.07 15.73
N TYR A 74 -0.69 6.77 14.54
CA TYR A 74 -0.56 7.64 13.37
C TYR A 74 -1.84 8.46 13.13
N ARG A 75 -1.68 9.78 13.11
CA ARG A 75 -2.76 10.72 12.80
C ARG A 75 -2.33 11.62 11.66
N PHE A 76 -3.08 11.54 10.56
CA PHE A 76 -2.93 12.44 9.44
C PHE A 76 -3.93 13.60 9.56
N TYR A 77 -3.44 14.82 9.40
CA TYR A 77 -4.25 16.02 9.29
C TYR A 77 -3.96 16.68 7.94
N SER A 78 -4.95 16.68 7.05
CA SER A 78 -4.89 17.44 5.80
C SER A 78 -5.35 18.87 6.05
N GLY A 79 -4.45 19.85 5.93
CA GLY A 79 -4.79 21.26 5.80
C GLY A 79 -4.69 21.72 4.34
N ASN A 80 -5.44 22.77 3.98
CA ASN A 80 -5.43 23.33 2.61
C ASN A 80 -4.04 23.81 2.14
N HIS A 81 -3.13 24.11 3.07
CA HIS A 81 -1.78 24.62 2.77
C HIS A 81 -0.66 23.75 3.35
N MET A 82 -0.96 22.82 4.25
CA MET A 82 0.04 22.00 4.93
C MET A 82 -0.55 20.66 5.33
N GLU A 83 0.16 19.60 4.98
CA GLU A 83 -0.13 18.24 5.42
C GLU A 83 0.70 17.95 6.68
N SER A 84 0.05 17.47 7.74
CA SER A 84 0.71 17.13 9.00
C SER A 84 0.57 15.64 9.30
N HIS A 85 1.71 14.99 9.51
CA HIS A 85 1.83 13.57 9.84
C HIS A 85 2.28 13.44 11.31
N LEU A 86 1.34 13.11 12.20
CA LEU A 86 1.60 12.96 13.63
C LEU A 86 1.78 11.49 14.00
N TYR A 87 2.83 11.21 14.76
CA TYR A 87 3.20 9.88 15.24
C TYR A 87 3.36 9.92 16.77
N GLU A 88 2.53 9.19 17.52
CA GLU A 88 2.53 9.16 18.99
C GLU A 88 3.21 7.87 19.51
N ALA A 89 4.15 7.95 20.45
CA ALA A 89 4.76 6.77 21.11
C ALA A 89 5.41 5.73 20.15
N ILE A 90 6.20 6.19 19.18
CA ILE A 90 7.02 5.34 18.29
C ILE A 90 8.40 5.14 18.90
N GLU A 91 8.96 3.93 18.78
CA GLU A 91 10.37 3.68 19.12
C GLU A 91 11.31 4.42 18.16
N ALA A 92 12.47 4.86 18.64
CA ALA A 92 13.40 5.66 17.84
C ALA A 92 13.77 4.97 16.51
N THR A 93 13.93 3.65 16.51
CA THR A 93 14.27 2.85 15.32
C THR A 93 13.20 2.94 14.23
N ASP A 94 11.93 2.70 14.60
CA ASP A 94 10.78 2.79 13.69
C ASP A 94 10.55 4.21 13.17
N PHE A 95 10.94 5.23 13.95
CA PHE A 95 10.87 6.63 13.52
C PHE A 95 11.85 6.91 12.38
N TYR A 96 13.11 6.46 12.49
CA TYR A 96 14.12 6.69 11.45
C TYR A 96 13.79 5.96 10.15
N ASP A 97 13.29 4.73 10.21
CA ASP A 97 12.87 3.98 9.02
C ASP A 97 11.71 4.69 8.29
N LYS A 98 10.73 5.22 9.05
CA LYS A 98 9.62 6.01 8.49
C LYS A 98 10.11 7.34 7.90
N LEU A 99 11.04 8.01 8.57
CA LEU A 99 11.64 9.26 8.09
C LEU A 99 12.39 9.03 6.77
N GLU A 100 13.19 7.98 6.67
CA GLU A 100 13.91 7.62 5.45
C GLU A 100 12.94 7.32 4.28
N ASN A 101 11.82 6.67 4.57
CA ASN A 101 10.79 6.38 3.56
C ASN A 101 10.08 7.65 3.05
N VAL A 102 9.81 8.61 3.95
CA VAL A 102 9.26 9.93 3.56
C VAL A 102 10.28 10.73 2.75
N LEU A 103 11.54 10.77 3.20
CA LEU A 103 12.62 11.50 2.53
C LEU A 103 12.94 10.93 1.15
N SER A 104 12.99 9.61 1.01
CA SER A 104 13.21 8.95 -0.29
C SER A 104 12.06 9.22 -1.27
N THR A 105 10.83 9.24 -0.78
CA THR A 105 9.65 9.62 -1.59
C THR A 105 9.73 11.09 -2.02
N GLN A 106 10.11 12.01 -1.14
CA GLN A 106 10.28 13.43 -1.48
C GLN A 106 11.49 13.71 -2.38
N LEU A 107 12.61 12.99 -2.20
CA LEU A 107 13.78 13.06 -3.09
C LEU A 107 13.41 12.66 -4.52
N SER A 108 12.52 11.69 -4.69
CA SER A 108 11.99 11.33 -6.01
C SER A 108 11.09 12.43 -6.60
N ALA A 109 10.33 13.15 -5.76
CA ALA A 109 9.53 14.31 -6.17
C ALA A 109 10.41 15.53 -6.52
N PHE A 110 11.57 15.69 -5.87
CA PHE A 110 12.57 16.71 -6.18
C PHE A 110 13.40 16.39 -7.44
N LYS A 111 13.67 15.10 -7.72
CA LYS A 111 14.32 14.67 -8.98
C LYS A 111 13.46 14.94 -10.22
N GLY A 112 12.17 15.21 -10.07
CA GLY A 112 11.28 15.63 -11.15
C GLY A 112 11.35 17.11 -11.54
N LYS A 113 12.09 17.96 -10.82
CA LYS A 113 12.20 19.41 -11.12
C LYS A 113 13.57 19.89 -11.57
N TYR A 114 14.57 19.01 -11.65
CA TYR A 114 15.85 19.33 -12.29
C TYR A 114 16.26 18.20 -13.23
N CYS A 115 15.66 18.23 -14.42
CA CYS A 115 16.32 17.69 -15.61
C CYS A 115 16.72 18.90 -16.47
N SER A 116 17.88 19.47 -16.19
CA SER A 116 18.65 20.24 -17.18
C SER A 116 20.08 20.38 -16.67
N TRP A 117 21.01 19.80 -17.44
CA TRP A 117 22.47 19.78 -17.28
C TRP A 117 22.92 18.91 -16.09
N VAL A 118 23.29 17.65 -16.29
CA VAL A 118 24.53 17.22 -16.95
C VAL A 118 24.30 15.87 -17.68
N ARG A 119 24.41 15.89 -19.01
CA ARG A 119 24.93 14.75 -19.80
C ARG A 119 26.38 14.57 -19.34
N THR A 120 26.87 13.42 -18.89
CA THR A 120 26.92 12.14 -19.59
C THR A 120 27.15 11.03 -18.54
N CYS A 121 26.37 9.95 -18.61
CA CYS A 121 26.91 8.63 -18.34
C CYS A 121 27.66 8.24 -19.61
N GLU A 122 28.94 7.92 -19.50
CA GLU A 122 29.63 7.14 -20.53
C GLU A 122 30.54 6.14 -19.82
N GLN A 123 30.42 4.90 -20.28
CA GLN A 123 31.11 3.72 -19.82
C GLN A 123 32.18 3.45 -20.89
N ASP A 124 33.43 3.80 -20.57
CA ASP A 124 34.69 3.10 -20.88
C ASP A 124 35.88 3.98 -20.43
#